data_AF-A0A2H5CB25-F1
#
_entry.id   AF-A0A2H5CB25-F1
#
_cell.length_a   1.000
_cell.length_b   1.000
_cell.length_c   1.000
_cell.angle_alpha   90.00
_cell.angle_beta   90.00
_cell.angle_gamma   90.00
#
_symmetry.space_group_name_H-M   'P 1'
#
loop_
_entity.id
_entity.type
_entity.pdbx_description
1 polymer ?
#
loop_
_entity_poly.entity_id
_entity_poly.type
_entity_poly.pdbx_seq_one_letter_code
_entity_poly.pdbx_strand_id
1 'polypeptide(L)'
;MYVKSPSCKWFDGYEGQGAVVLDEFAGRRDAVTASMLLRLLDCHPVRVEIKGSSRPLLATRIYITTNHHPAKWYDWEGRWSSYAALARRIHQVVMYHDELPYVCDLASFWQVGQHGPLDPENPVGIYTPALIDNKPRPFMGPARNPDRMAPPFDAPAPSVSAHAVGYHEFSH
;
A
#
# COMPACT_ATOMS: atom_id res chain seq x y z
N MET A 1 7.45 12.44 9.45
CA MET A 1 7.01 11.75 8.20
C MET A 1 7.87 12.29 7.08
N TYR A 2 8.30 11.43 6.15
CA TYR A 2 9.12 11.80 5.00
C TYR A 2 8.32 11.57 3.72
N VAL A 3 8.19 12.56 2.85
CA VAL A 3 7.55 12.41 1.54
C VAL A 3 8.64 12.23 0.50
N LYS A 4 8.64 11.08 -0.17
CA LYS A 4 9.64 10.77 -1.19
C LYS A 4 9.30 11.49 -2.49
N SER A 5 10.29 12.17 -3.05
CA SER A 5 10.17 12.72 -4.41
C SER A 5 9.98 11.57 -5.44
N PRO A 6 8.98 11.65 -6.33
CA PRO A 6 8.73 10.64 -7.35
C PRO A 6 9.76 10.69 -8.48
N SER A 7 10.41 11.83 -8.72
CA SER A 7 11.26 12.02 -9.91
C SER A 7 12.69 11.47 -9.79
N CYS A 8 13.09 10.94 -8.63
CA CYS A 8 14.46 10.49 -8.42
C CYS A 8 14.55 9.27 -7.51
N LYS A 9 15.64 8.50 -7.61
CA LYS A 9 15.88 7.34 -6.74
C LYS A 9 16.21 7.73 -5.29
N TRP A 10 16.65 8.97 -5.07
CA TRP A 10 17.18 9.42 -3.80
C TRP A 10 16.08 9.60 -2.76
N PHE A 11 16.46 9.38 -1.50
CA PHE A 11 15.67 9.68 -0.31
C PHE A 11 16.23 10.95 0.34
N ASP A 12 16.47 11.99 -0.46
CA ASP A 12 17.05 13.24 0.00
C ASP A 12 16.17 13.87 1.08
N GLY A 13 16.77 14.16 2.24
CA GLY A 13 16.04 14.65 3.43
C GLY A 13 15.47 13.54 4.33
N TYR A 14 15.66 12.27 3.99
CA TYR A 14 15.37 11.18 4.92
C TYR A 14 16.42 11.13 6.02
N GLU A 15 15.98 11.32 7.27
CA GLU A 15 16.82 11.37 8.46
C GLU A 15 16.51 10.29 9.48
N GLY A 16 15.70 9.29 9.11
CA GLY A 16 15.23 8.25 10.03
C GLY A 16 13.78 8.47 10.46
N GLN A 17 12.97 9.20 9.69
CA GLN A 17 11.56 9.38 9.99
C GLN A 17 10.86 8.02 10.06
N GLY A 18 10.02 7.84 11.09
CA GLY A 18 9.28 6.60 11.31
C GLY A 18 8.17 6.29 10.29
N ALA A 19 7.87 7.25 9.40
CA ALA A 19 6.90 7.08 8.32
C ALA A 19 7.45 7.66 7.01
N VAL A 20 7.25 6.93 5.91
CA VAL A 20 7.57 7.33 4.52
C VAL A 20 6.29 7.37 3.69
N VAL A 21 6.16 8.35 2.81
CA VAL A 21 5.12 8.41 1.78
C VAL A 21 5.76 8.29 0.41
N LEU A 22 5.23 7.37 -0.41
CA LEU A 22 5.40 7.37 -1.85
C LEU A 22 4.17 8.07 -2.42
N ASP A 23 4.31 9.35 -2.77
CA ASP A 23 3.19 10.18 -3.21
C ASP A 23 3.00 10.11 -4.73
N GLU A 24 1.75 10.09 -5.19
CA GLU A 24 1.35 9.94 -6.60
C GLU A 24 2.05 8.77 -7.33
N PHE A 25 2.21 7.64 -6.62
CA PHE A 25 3.04 6.54 -7.07
C PHE A 25 2.49 5.86 -8.33
N ALA A 26 3.30 5.80 -9.37
CA ALA A 26 3.06 5.18 -10.67
C ALA A 26 4.11 4.10 -11.02
N GLY A 27 4.85 3.60 -10.03
CA GLY A 27 5.73 2.43 -10.19
C GLY A 27 7.04 2.74 -10.92
N ARG A 28 7.29 2.08 -12.06
CA ARG A 28 8.57 2.23 -12.82
C ARG A 28 8.87 3.68 -13.19
N ARG A 29 7.84 4.50 -13.37
CA ARG A 29 7.99 5.92 -13.75
C ARG A 29 8.66 6.75 -12.65
N ASP A 30 8.60 6.31 -11.40
CA ASP A 30 9.04 7.11 -10.24
C ASP A 30 10.46 6.79 -9.76
N ALA A 31 11.31 6.29 -10.67
CA ALA A 31 12.67 5.85 -10.36
C ALA A 31 12.78 4.82 -9.20
N VAL A 32 11.67 4.17 -8.83
CA VAL A 32 11.62 3.06 -7.86
C VAL A 32 11.39 1.77 -8.64
N THR A 33 12.37 0.88 -8.61
CA THR A 33 12.24 -0.45 -9.25
C THR A 33 11.32 -1.35 -8.41
N ALA A 34 10.71 -2.36 -9.04
CA ALA A 34 9.89 -3.35 -8.33
C ALA A 34 10.67 -4.01 -7.17
N SER A 35 11.93 -4.37 -7.41
CA SER A 35 12.79 -4.95 -6.36
C SER A 35 13.06 -3.98 -5.21
N MET A 36 13.25 -2.68 -5.51
CA MET A 36 13.41 -1.67 -4.46
C MET A 36 12.12 -1.52 -3.66
N LEU A 37 10.96 -1.43 -4.32
CA LEU A 37 9.67 -1.36 -3.65
C LEU A 37 9.45 -2.56 -2.73
N LEU A 38 9.68 -3.78 -3.23
CA LEU A 38 9.54 -5.00 -2.43
C LEU A 38 10.46 -5.02 -1.21
N ARG A 39 11.67 -4.46 -1.32
CA ARG A 39 12.60 -4.30 -0.19
C ARG A 39 12.11 -3.23 0.79
N LEU A 40 11.66 -2.08 0.30
CA LEU A 40 11.14 -1.00 1.14
C LEU A 40 9.96 -1.48 1.98
N LEU A 41 9.07 -2.29 1.40
CA LEU A 41 7.89 -2.83 2.06
C LEU A 41 8.18 -4.10 2.88
N ASP A 42 9.42 -4.58 2.90
CA ASP A 42 9.80 -5.76 3.64
C ASP A 42 10.13 -5.44 5.11
N CYS A 43 10.05 -6.43 5.99
CA CYS A 43 10.45 -6.28 7.39
C CYS A 43 11.98 -6.34 7.61
N HIS A 44 12.76 -6.48 6.54
CA HIS A 44 14.22 -6.59 6.62
C HIS A 44 14.89 -5.20 6.66
N PRO A 45 16.03 -5.05 7.37
CA PRO A 45 16.81 -3.83 7.34
C PRO A 45 17.21 -3.44 5.90
N VAL A 46 16.76 -2.27 5.45
CA VAL A 46 17.09 -1.71 4.14
C VAL A 46 17.87 -0.43 4.32
N ARG A 47 18.86 -0.21 3.44
CA ARG A 47 19.50 1.10 3.32
C ARG A 47 18.90 1.83 2.12
N VAL A 48 18.52 3.08 2.32
CA VAL A 48 18.10 3.99 1.26
C VAL A 48 19.25 4.89 0.87
N GLU A 49 19.34 5.17 -0.42
CA GLU A 49 20.35 6.07 -0.97
C GLU A 49 19.93 7.52 -0.74
N ILE A 50 20.85 8.31 -0.20
CA ILE A 50 20.74 9.77 -0.14
C ILE A 50 21.90 10.36 -0.97
N LYS A 51 21.79 11.59 -1.47
CA LYS A 51 22.90 12.17 -2.23
C LYS A 51 24.23 12.07 -1.47
N GLY A 52 25.19 11.34 -2.07
CA GLY A 52 26.54 11.15 -1.53
C GLY A 52 26.67 10.17 -0.36
N SER A 53 25.60 9.46 0.06
CA SER A 53 25.68 8.50 1.16
C SER A 53 24.52 7.48 1.14
N SER A 54 24.34 6.73 2.22
CA SER A 54 23.16 5.90 2.44
C SER A 54 22.78 5.90 3.92
N ARG A 55 21.50 5.72 4.22
CA ARG A 55 21.00 5.63 5.59
C ARG A 55 20.13 4.40 5.79
N PRO A 56 20.12 3.77 6.98
CA PRO A 56 19.15 2.74 7.29
C PRO A 56 17.73 3.33 7.24
N LEU A 57 16.81 2.62 6.59
CA LEU A 57 15.38 2.91 6.64
C LEU A 57 14.85 2.46 8.00
N LEU A 58 14.51 3.41 8.85
CA LEU A 58 13.90 3.20 10.18
C LEU A 58 12.37 3.35 10.15
N ALA A 59 11.80 3.53 8.96
CA ALA A 59 10.38 3.71 8.79
C ALA A 59 9.63 2.42 9.12
N THR A 60 8.68 2.51 10.05
CA THR A 60 7.76 1.42 10.39
C THR A 60 6.40 1.62 9.74
N ARG A 61 6.19 2.74 9.03
CA ARG A 61 4.97 3.01 8.27
C ARG A 61 5.31 3.48 6.87
N ILE A 62 4.71 2.87 5.86
CA ILE A 62 4.87 3.28 4.47
C ILE A 62 3.50 3.55 3.88
N TYR A 63 3.24 4.79 3.52
CA TYR A 63 2.02 5.17 2.82
C TYR A 63 2.32 5.25 1.33
N ILE A 64 1.45 4.70 0.50
CA ILE A 64 1.52 4.81 -0.95
C ILE A 64 0.22 5.47 -1.40
N THR A 65 0.29 6.64 -2.00
CA THR A 65 -0.86 7.20 -2.71
C THR A 65 -0.73 6.88 -4.18
N THR A 66 -1.82 6.50 -4.85
CA THR A 66 -1.78 6.14 -6.27
C THR A 66 -3.14 6.31 -6.91
N ASN A 67 -3.15 6.56 -8.23
CA ASN A 67 -4.35 6.47 -9.09
C ASN A 67 -4.30 5.23 -10.00
N HIS A 68 -3.36 4.32 -9.76
CA HIS A 68 -3.09 3.18 -10.61
C HIS A 68 -2.99 1.90 -9.80
N HIS A 69 -3.58 0.84 -10.33
CA HIS A 69 -3.66 -0.42 -9.62
C HIS A 69 -2.25 -0.98 -9.54
N PRO A 70 -1.84 -1.65 -8.46
CA PRO A 70 -0.51 -2.23 -8.36
C PRO A 70 -0.12 -3.15 -9.53
N ALA A 71 -1.11 -3.76 -10.20
CA ALA A 71 -0.91 -4.52 -11.44
C ALA A 71 -0.37 -3.68 -12.62
N LYS A 72 -0.55 -2.36 -12.59
CA LYS A 72 -0.10 -1.40 -13.61
C LYS A 72 1.22 -0.70 -13.25
N TRP A 73 1.73 -0.85 -12.02
CA TRP A 73 2.96 -0.18 -11.57
C TRP A 73 4.22 -0.68 -12.30
N TYR A 74 4.23 -1.96 -12.68
CA TYR A 74 5.35 -2.61 -13.33
C TYR A 74 4.85 -3.63 -14.35
N ASP A 75 5.74 -4.02 -15.26
CA ASP A 75 5.54 -5.20 -16.08
C ASP A 75 5.80 -6.45 -15.24
N TRP A 76 4.70 -7.16 -14.95
CA TRP A 76 4.68 -8.37 -14.15
C TRP A 76 4.78 -9.65 -14.99
N GLU A 77 4.87 -9.57 -16.32
CA GLU A 77 5.01 -10.75 -17.18
C GLU A 77 6.22 -11.59 -16.75
N GLY A 78 6.01 -12.90 -16.54
CA GLY A 78 7.03 -13.81 -16.00
C GLY A 78 7.47 -13.53 -14.55
N ARG A 79 6.85 -12.57 -13.84
CA ARG A 79 7.18 -12.14 -12.47
C ARG A 79 5.99 -12.18 -11.51
N TRP A 80 5.03 -13.08 -11.72
CA TRP A 80 3.84 -13.22 -10.86
C TRP A 80 4.17 -13.47 -9.38
N SER A 81 5.28 -14.17 -9.11
CA SER A 81 5.79 -14.37 -7.75
C SER A 81 6.15 -13.04 -7.05
N SER A 82 6.62 -12.04 -7.80
CA SER A 82 6.95 -10.71 -7.29
C SER A 82 5.69 -9.88 -7.08
N TYR A 83 4.68 -10.03 -7.93
CA TYR A 83 3.36 -9.43 -7.73
C TYR A 83 2.66 -9.98 -6.47
N ALA A 84 2.66 -11.31 -6.29
CA ALA A 84 2.17 -11.94 -5.06
C ALA A 84 2.99 -11.51 -3.82
N ALA A 85 4.28 -11.22 -4.02
CA ALA A 85 5.16 -10.69 -2.97
C ALA A 85 4.84 -9.26 -2.58
N LEU A 86 4.35 -8.45 -3.51
CA LEU A 86 3.83 -7.12 -3.22
C LEU A 86 2.53 -7.24 -2.42
N ALA A 87 1.61 -8.08 -2.89
CA ALA A 87 0.29 -8.27 -2.29
C ALA A 87 0.36 -8.60 -0.78
N ARG A 88 1.21 -9.55 -0.39
CA ARG A 88 1.39 -9.95 1.02
C ARG A 88 2.00 -8.89 1.94
N ARG A 89 2.57 -7.81 1.39
CA ARG A 89 3.24 -6.73 2.14
C ARG A 89 2.37 -5.49 2.32
N ILE A 90 1.27 -5.39 1.58
CA ILE A 90 0.30 -4.30 1.73
C ILE A 90 -0.77 -4.77 2.70
N HIS A 91 -0.86 -4.08 3.83
CA HIS A 91 -1.69 -4.49 4.97
C HIS A 91 -3.08 -3.86 4.93
N GLN A 92 -3.24 -2.77 4.20
CA GLN A 92 -4.50 -2.08 4.05
C GLN A 92 -4.53 -1.33 2.71
N VAL A 93 -5.68 -1.38 2.06
CA VAL A 93 -5.99 -0.58 0.88
C VAL A 93 -7.22 0.25 1.22
N VAL A 94 -7.14 1.55 0.99
CA VAL A 94 -8.25 2.49 1.12
C VAL A 94 -8.50 3.09 -0.26
N MET A 95 -9.71 2.86 -0.78
CA MET A 95 -10.18 3.49 -2.00
C MET A 95 -11.11 4.65 -1.65
N TYR A 96 -11.17 5.64 -2.54
CA TYR A 96 -12.06 6.78 -2.43
C TYR A 96 -13.03 6.71 -3.61
N HIS A 97 -14.32 6.82 -3.31
CA HIS A 97 -15.37 6.94 -4.31
C HIS A 97 -16.30 8.05 -3.83
N ASP A 98 -16.55 9.06 -4.65
CA ASP A 98 -17.31 10.26 -4.26
C ASP A 98 -16.84 10.87 -2.93
N GLU A 99 -15.52 11.01 -2.76
CA GLU A 99 -14.86 11.50 -1.54
C GLU A 99 -15.01 10.63 -0.28
N LEU A 100 -15.73 9.51 -0.35
CA LEU A 100 -15.90 8.60 0.79
C LEU A 100 -14.82 7.52 0.79
N PRO A 101 -13.98 7.44 1.85
CA PRO A 101 -13.01 6.36 1.98
C PRO A 101 -13.70 5.06 2.37
N TYR A 102 -13.33 3.96 1.73
CA TYR A 102 -13.67 2.62 2.18
C TYR A 102 -12.44 1.71 2.18
N VAL A 103 -12.35 0.86 3.20
CA VAL A 103 -11.30 -0.15 3.32
C VAL A 103 -11.66 -1.33 2.44
N CYS A 104 -10.77 -1.67 1.50
CA CYS A 104 -10.99 -2.80 0.60
C CYS A 104 -10.72 -4.13 1.29
N ASP A 105 -11.48 -5.15 0.91
CA ASP A 105 -11.09 -6.53 1.16
C ASP A 105 -9.85 -6.87 0.32
N LEU A 106 -8.74 -7.21 0.98
CA LEU A 106 -7.46 -7.44 0.30
C LEU A 106 -7.52 -8.64 -0.64
N ALA A 107 -8.20 -9.73 -0.24
CA ALA A 107 -8.30 -10.91 -1.07
C ALA A 107 -8.95 -10.59 -2.43
N SER A 108 -10.03 -9.82 -2.41
CA SER A 108 -10.74 -9.38 -3.62
C SER A 108 -9.94 -8.36 -4.42
N PHE A 109 -9.31 -7.39 -3.75
CA PHE A 109 -8.49 -6.36 -4.40
C PHE A 109 -7.35 -6.96 -5.24
N TRP A 110 -6.66 -7.98 -4.73
CA TRP A 110 -5.51 -8.59 -5.40
C TRP A 110 -5.87 -9.60 -6.50
N GLN A 111 -7.14 -10.01 -6.65
CA GLN A 111 -7.59 -11.00 -7.64
C GLN A 111 -7.59 -10.49 -9.09
N VAL A 112 -7.53 -9.17 -9.30
CA VAL A 112 -7.58 -8.49 -10.62
C VAL A 112 -6.49 -8.98 -11.60
N GLY A 113 -5.45 -9.69 -11.12
CA GLY A 113 -4.40 -10.27 -11.96
C GLY A 113 -4.53 -11.77 -12.27
N GLN A 114 -5.45 -12.54 -11.68
CA GLN A 114 -5.47 -13.99 -11.86
C GLN A 114 -6.29 -14.50 -13.05
N HIS A 115 -7.11 -13.65 -13.69
CA HIS A 115 -8.16 -14.09 -14.65
C HIS A 115 -8.10 -13.49 -16.06
N GLY A 116 -6.95 -13.01 -16.55
CA GLY A 116 -6.82 -12.47 -17.91
C GLY A 116 -6.91 -10.94 -17.97
N PRO A 117 -6.93 -10.34 -19.18
CA PRO A 117 -6.75 -8.90 -19.36
C PRO A 117 -7.82 -8.12 -18.61
N LEU A 118 -7.40 -6.98 -18.05
CA LEU A 118 -8.31 -5.96 -17.52
C LEU A 118 -9.37 -5.66 -18.57
N ASP A 119 -10.64 -5.82 -18.22
CA ASP A 119 -11.72 -5.34 -19.06
C ASP A 119 -11.47 -3.84 -19.37
N PRO A 120 -11.32 -3.45 -20.64
CA PRO A 120 -11.10 -2.06 -21.00
C PRO A 120 -12.26 -1.14 -20.60
N GLU A 121 -13.46 -1.68 -20.39
CA GLU A 121 -14.63 -0.94 -19.90
C GLU A 121 -14.83 -1.04 -18.37
N ASN A 122 -14.07 -1.91 -17.68
CA ASN A 122 -14.09 -2.06 -16.23
C ASN A 122 -12.67 -2.30 -15.67
N PRO A 123 -11.77 -1.30 -15.74
CA PRO A 123 -10.33 -1.44 -15.51
C PRO A 123 -9.93 -1.58 -14.04
N VAL A 124 -10.89 -1.38 -13.14
CA VAL A 124 -10.86 -1.69 -11.73
C VAL A 124 -11.97 -2.72 -11.60
N GLY A 125 -11.72 -3.93 -11.12
CA GLY A 125 -12.82 -4.87 -10.86
C GLY A 125 -13.74 -4.31 -9.77
N ILE A 126 -14.62 -3.37 -10.11
CA ILE A 126 -15.74 -2.99 -9.28
C ILE A 126 -16.66 -4.20 -9.37
N TYR A 127 -16.46 -5.14 -8.44
CA TYR A 127 -17.58 -5.94 -7.99
C TYR A 127 -18.63 -4.92 -7.52
N THR A 128 -19.57 -4.63 -8.41
CA THR A 128 -20.77 -3.89 -8.03
C THR A 128 -21.35 -4.61 -6.81
N PRO A 129 -21.80 -3.88 -5.76
CA PRO A 129 -22.34 -4.47 -4.54
C PRO A 129 -23.53 -5.45 -4.71
N ALA A 130 -23.94 -5.76 -5.93
CA ALA A 130 -24.98 -6.72 -6.25
C ALA A 130 -24.59 -8.20 -6.02
N LEU A 131 -23.31 -8.53 -5.79
CA LEU A 131 -22.88 -9.92 -5.57
C LEU A 131 -22.43 -10.28 -4.14
N ILE A 132 -22.54 -9.35 -3.19
CA ILE A 132 -22.33 -9.64 -1.78
C ILE A 132 -23.58 -9.15 -1.04
N ASP A 133 -24.46 -10.08 -0.67
CA ASP A 133 -25.64 -9.82 0.16
C ASP A 133 -25.26 -9.43 1.60
N ASN A 134 -24.42 -8.41 1.77
CA ASN A 134 -24.08 -7.86 3.07
C ASN A 134 -24.02 -6.34 2.97
N LYS A 135 -25.09 -5.73 3.46
CA LYS A 135 -25.23 -4.29 3.73
C LYS A 135 -23.92 -3.68 4.26
N PRO A 136 -23.57 -2.44 3.85
CA PRO A 136 -22.39 -1.76 4.39
C PRO A 136 -22.52 -1.64 5.92
N ARG A 137 -21.55 -2.20 6.65
CA ARG A 137 -21.42 -1.93 8.08
C ARG A 137 -20.79 -0.55 8.25
N PRO A 138 -21.43 0.40 8.96
CA PRO A 138 -20.82 1.69 9.26
C PRO A 138 -19.51 1.47 10.02
N PHE A 139 -18.56 2.39 9.84
CA PHE A 139 -17.35 2.46 10.64
C PHE A 139 -17.71 2.56 12.13
N MET A 140 -17.67 1.42 12.83
CA MET A 140 -17.76 1.38 14.29
C MET A 140 -16.34 1.50 14.82
N GLY A 141 -16.04 2.64 15.45
CA GLY A 141 -14.84 2.77 16.28
C GLY A 141 -14.81 1.68 17.36
N PRO A 142 -13.65 1.40 17.98
CA PRO A 142 -13.55 0.32 18.96
C PRO A 142 -14.52 0.59 20.12
N ALA A 143 -15.42 -0.38 20.37
CA ALA A 143 -16.27 -0.37 21.55
C ALA A 143 -15.38 -0.39 22.81
N ARG A 144 -15.51 0.61 23.67
CA ARG A 144 -14.90 0.59 25.01
C ARG A 144 -15.50 -0.57 25.79
N ASN A 145 -14.70 -1.56 26.16
CA ASN A 145 -15.07 -2.57 27.15
C ASN A 145 -14.38 -2.21 28.47
N PRO A 146 -15.12 -1.86 29.54
CA PRO A 146 -14.55 -1.41 30.81
C PRO A 146 -13.89 -2.50 31.67
N ASP A 147 -14.01 -3.80 31.33
CA ASP A 147 -13.67 -4.90 32.26
C ASP A 147 -12.54 -5.84 31.81
N ARG A 148 -11.51 -5.35 31.10
CA ARG A 148 -10.28 -6.14 30.89
C ARG A 148 -9.05 -5.43 31.45
N MET A 149 -8.66 -5.86 32.65
CA MET A 149 -7.40 -5.51 33.28
C MET A 149 -6.41 -6.69 33.22
N ALA A 150 -5.17 -6.36 32.80
CA ALA A 150 -3.88 -7.04 33.00
C ALA A 150 -3.51 -8.24 32.06
N PRO A 151 -2.21 -8.49 31.72
CA PRO A 151 -1.00 -8.38 32.56
C PRO A 151 0.24 -7.66 31.94
N PRO A 152 1.33 -7.48 32.72
CA PRO A 152 2.56 -6.82 32.25
C PRO A 152 3.59 -7.80 31.65
N PHE A 153 4.60 -7.19 30.99
CA PHE A 153 5.92 -7.71 30.57
C PHE A 153 6.10 -8.37 29.17
N ASP A 154 7.11 -7.84 28.48
CA ASP A 154 7.93 -8.34 27.34
C ASP A 154 7.36 -8.42 25.90
N ALA A 155 7.90 -7.54 25.04
CA ALA A 155 7.72 -7.49 23.59
C ALA A 155 8.55 -8.55 22.83
N PRO A 156 8.23 -8.84 21.54
CA PRO A 156 9.10 -8.27 20.49
C PRO A 156 8.45 -7.87 19.14
N ALA A 157 9.23 -7.03 18.43
CA ALA A 157 9.26 -6.63 17.00
C ALA A 157 8.23 -5.60 16.45
N PRO A 158 8.69 -4.49 15.83
CA PRO A 158 7.82 -3.54 15.14
C PRO A 158 7.40 -4.08 13.77
N SER A 159 6.12 -4.36 13.60
CA SER A 159 5.52 -4.64 12.28
C SER A 159 5.54 -3.38 11.43
N VAL A 160 6.27 -3.40 10.31
CA VAL A 160 6.19 -2.34 9.29
C VAL A 160 4.79 -2.40 8.66
N SER A 161 3.99 -1.34 8.79
CA SER A 161 2.64 -1.24 8.23
C SER A 161 2.67 -0.42 6.95
N ALA A 162 2.20 -1.01 5.85
CA ALA A 162 2.08 -0.32 4.58
C ALA A 162 0.60 -0.12 4.19
N HIS A 163 0.21 1.11 3.93
CA HIS A 163 -1.16 1.52 3.59
C HIS A 163 -1.17 2.14 2.18
N ALA A 164 -1.96 1.59 1.27
CA ALA A 164 -2.23 2.21 -0.03
C ALA A 164 -3.52 3.04 0.05
N VAL A 165 -3.48 4.29 -0.42
CA VAL A 165 -4.58 5.28 -0.28
C VAL A 165 -4.78 5.96 -1.63
N GLY A 166 -5.89 5.69 -2.33
CA GLY A 166 -6.31 6.52 -3.47
C GLY A 166 -6.91 5.78 -4.66
N TYR A 167 -8.03 6.32 -5.16
CA TYR A 167 -8.51 6.32 -6.54
C TYR A 167 -9.54 7.47 -6.66
N HIS A 168 -9.56 8.20 -7.77
CA HIS A 168 -10.57 9.23 -8.09
C HIS A 168 -11.00 8.99 -9.54
N GLU A 169 -12.20 8.46 -9.77
CA GLU A 169 -12.77 8.40 -11.12
C GLU A 169 -13.68 9.61 -11.32
N PHE A 170 -13.27 10.52 -12.19
CA PHE A 170 -14.17 11.57 -12.69
C PHE A 170 -15.12 10.92 -13.69
N SER A 171 -16.38 10.74 -13.32
CA SER A 171 -17.46 10.61 -14.30
C SER A 171 -17.89 12.01 -14.74
N HIS A 172 -17.79 12.29 -16.03
CA HIS A 172 -18.46 13.42 -16.68
C HIS A 172 -19.91 13.07 -17.00
#